data_AF-A0A7Y3DD34-F1
#
_entry.id   AF-A0A7Y3DD34-F1
#
_cell.length_a   1.000
_cell.length_b   1.000
_cell.length_c   1.000
_cell.angle_alpha   90.00
_cell.angle_beta   90.00
_cell.angle_gamma   90.00
#
_symmetry.space_group_name_H-M   'P 1'
#
loop_
_entity.id
_entity.type
_entity.pdbx_description
1 polymer ?
#
loop_
_entity_poly.entity_id
_entity_poly.type
_entity_poly.pdbx_seq_one_letter_code
_entity_poly.pdbx_strand_id
1 'polypeptide(L)'
;MESISKATVRRRNRISEVMTSLTGGALAVSIVLIFALFVLVSVRGFAHFWPDELVEFTLSDGRVVLGEIHQRQLEPDAESGQLNLKVGNRDVTGLDFLWIDETDITQRRRPGGATVFERLEWGNFHGRMVELRRGDEVLAGPDQVEAAFAKLHPEKRADRERLIDFEHGEIGEVNDAIEELRLERRRIELAELPAAEAARRNARLD
;
A
#
# COMPACT_ATOMS: atom_id res chain seq x y z
N MET A 1 -68.52 27.74 16.23
CA MET A 1 -67.28 27.91 15.45
C MET A 1 -66.01 27.54 16.22
N GLU A 2 -65.96 27.76 17.54
CA GLU A 2 -64.78 27.49 18.38
C GLU A 2 -64.44 26.00 18.57
N SER A 3 -65.44 25.12 18.60
CA SER A 3 -65.25 23.66 18.76
C SER A 3 -64.54 23.01 17.56
N ILE A 4 -64.86 23.46 16.33
CA ILE A 4 -64.26 22.93 15.09
C ILE A 4 -62.78 23.35 14.95
N SER A 5 -62.42 24.54 15.45
CA SER A 5 -61.04 25.04 15.45
C SER A 5 -60.13 24.21 16.38
N LYS A 6 -60.58 23.90 17.60
CA LYS A 6 -59.80 23.10 18.58
C LYS A 6 -59.57 21.66 18.11
N ALA A 7 -60.54 21.06 17.42
CA ALA A 7 -60.40 19.72 16.84
C ALA A 7 -59.34 19.68 15.72
N THR A 8 -59.32 20.68 14.85
CA THR A 8 -58.38 20.78 13.73
C THR A 8 -56.93 21.00 14.20
N VAL A 9 -56.72 21.86 15.21
CA VAL A 9 -55.40 22.10 15.83
C VAL A 9 -54.88 20.84 16.54
N ARG A 10 -55.74 20.13 17.29
CA ARG A 10 -55.36 18.88 17.97
C ARG A 10 -55.01 17.76 16.98
N ARG A 11 -55.69 17.69 15.83
CA ARG A 11 -55.38 16.72 14.76
C ARG A 11 -54.05 17.05 14.07
N ARG A 12 -53.77 18.33 13.81
CA ARG A 12 -52.50 18.80 13.24
C ARG A 12 -51.31 18.50 14.15
N ASN A 13 -51.45 18.70 15.47
CA ASN A 13 -50.38 18.41 16.44
C ASN A 13 -50.03 16.92 16.52
N ARG A 14 -51.03 16.02 16.42
CA ARG A 14 -50.75 14.58 16.35
C ARG A 14 -50.05 14.17 15.06
N ILE A 15 -50.44 14.78 13.93
CA ILE A 15 -49.78 14.50 12.64
C ILE A 15 -48.33 14.96 12.70
N SER A 16 -48.02 16.15 13.21
CA SER A 16 -46.63 16.61 13.35
C SER A 16 -45.81 15.73 14.29
N GLU A 17 -46.39 15.29 15.41
CA GLU A 17 -45.73 14.41 16.38
C GLU A 17 -45.43 13.02 15.79
N VAL A 18 -46.38 12.46 15.03
CA VAL A 18 -46.20 11.20 14.29
C VAL A 18 -45.18 11.35 13.16
N MET A 19 -45.20 12.45 12.41
CA MET A 19 -44.20 12.68 11.35
C MET A 19 -42.80 12.87 11.93
N THR A 20 -42.66 13.54 13.07
CA THR A 20 -41.35 13.75 13.73
C THR A 20 -40.79 12.44 14.30
N SER A 21 -41.64 11.61 14.91
CA SER A 21 -41.20 10.30 15.40
C SER A 21 -40.88 9.34 14.25
N LEU A 22 -41.61 9.41 13.13
CA LEU A 22 -41.32 8.63 11.94
C LEU A 22 -39.98 9.02 11.29
N THR A 23 -39.69 10.32 11.15
CA THR A 23 -38.40 10.78 10.59
C THR A 23 -37.23 10.49 11.53
N GLY A 24 -37.41 10.67 12.84
CA GLY A 24 -36.42 10.28 13.84
C GLY A 24 -36.15 8.78 13.85
N GLY A 25 -37.19 7.95 13.75
CA GLY A 25 -37.08 6.51 13.63
C GLY A 25 -36.38 6.08 12.33
N ALA A 26 -36.75 6.68 11.20
CA ALA A 26 -36.09 6.43 9.92
C ALA A 26 -34.60 6.82 9.94
N LEU A 27 -34.25 7.94 10.58
CA LEU A 27 -32.86 8.36 10.76
C LEU A 27 -32.09 7.36 11.64
N ALA A 28 -32.67 6.94 12.77
CA ALA A 28 -32.05 5.96 13.65
C ALA A 28 -31.78 4.63 12.93
N VAL A 29 -32.77 4.13 12.16
CA VAL A 29 -32.60 2.92 11.33
C VAL A 29 -31.52 3.13 10.27
N SER A 30 -31.49 4.29 9.62
CA SER A 30 -30.46 4.59 8.61
C SER A 30 -29.05 4.59 9.20
N ILE A 31 -28.87 5.17 10.39
CA ILE A 31 -27.58 5.14 11.11
C ILE A 31 -27.18 3.71 11.45
N VAL A 32 -28.12 2.89 11.95
CA VAL A 32 -27.87 1.46 12.25
C VAL A 32 -27.45 0.71 10.99
N LEU A 33 -28.11 0.95 9.85
CA LEU A 33 -27.77 0.33 8.57
C LEU A 33 -26.38 0.74 8.07
N ILE A 34 -26.04 2.03 8.16
CA ILE A 34 -24.70 2.54 7.79
C ILE A 34 -23.65 1.87 8.67
N PHE A 35 -23.88 1.82 9.98
CA PHE A 35 -22.94 1.18 10.91
C PHE A 35 -22.80 -0.32 10.65
N ALA A 36 -23.92 -1.02 10.40
CA ALA A 36 -23.91 -2.44 10.05
C ALA A 36 -23.15 -2.71 8.74
N LEU A 37 -23.34 -1.86 7.72
CA LEU A 37 -22.60 -1.95 6.47
C LEU A 37 -21.10 -1.67 6.69
N PHE A 38 -20.76 -0.64 7.47
CA PHE A 38 -19.37 -0.33 7.81
C PHE A 38 -18.68 -1.51 8.51
N VAL A 39 -19.34 -2.14 9.49
CA VAL A 39 -18.83 -3.33 10.17
C VAL A 39 -18.67 -4.50 9.19
N LEU A 40 -19.67 -4.75 8.32
CA LEU A 40 -19.60 -5.83 7.34
C LEU A 40 -18.41 -5.67 6.39
N VAL A 41 -18.21 -4.45 5.86
CA VAL A 41 -17.08 -4.15 4.97
C VAL A 41 -15.76 -4.27 5.73
N SER A 42 -15.68 -3.74 6.95
CA SER A 42 -14.48 -3.81 7.77
C SER A 42 -14.07 -5.26 8.06
N VAL A 43 -15.00 -6.10 8.53
CA VAL A 43 -14.72 -7.51 8.82
C VAL A 43 -14.29 -8.28 7.58
N ARG A 44 -14.92 -8.02 6.42
CA ARG A 44 -14.51 -8.66 5.16
C ARG A 44 -13.19 -8.12 4.60
N GLY A 45 -12.88 -6.85 4.84
CA GLY A 45 -11.66 -6.20 4.36
C GLY A 45 -10.43 -6.53 5.20
N PHE A 46 -10.56 -6.59 6.54
CA PHE A 46 -9.42 -6.80 7.44
C PHE A 46 -8.65 -8.09 7.17
N ALA A 47 -9.33 -9.16 6.73
CA ALA A 47 -8.68 -10.41 6.37
C ALA A 47 -7.67 -10.24 5.21
N HIS A 48 -7.90 -9.29 4.30
CA HIS A 48 -7.01 -9.05 3.16
C HIS A 48 -5.75 -8.26 3.53
N PHE A 49 -5.77 -7.56 4.66
CA PHE A 49 -4.61 -6.80 5.15
C PHE A 49 -3.66 -7.66 6.00
N TRP A 50 -4.04 -8.89 6.34
CA TRP A 50 -3.18 -9.76 7.13
C TRP A 50 -2.16 -10.47 6.23
N PRO A 51 -0.87 -10.50 6.62
CA PRO A 51 0.14 -11.22 5.85
C PRO A 51 -0.18 -12.71 5.79
N ASP A 52 -0.13 -13.29 4.58
CA ASP A 52 -0.22 -14.73 4.39
C ASP A 52 1.06 -15.41 4.89
N GLU A 53 0.93 -16.65 5.35
CA GLU A 53 2.08 -17.43 5.78
C GLU A 53 2.95 -17.83 4.58
N LEU A 54 4.27 -17.72 4.73
CA LEU A 54 5.22 -18.31 3.79
C LEU A 54 5.10 -19.82 3.78
N VAL A 55 5.10 -20.40 2.58
CA VAL A 55 5.07 -21.85 2.36
C VAL A 55 6.24 -22.23 1.46
N GLU A 56 6.90 -23.32 1.80
CA GLU A 56 7.94 -23.94 0.99
C GLU A 56 7.36 -25.18 0.29
N PHE A 57 7.45 -25.19 -1.03
CA PHE A 57 7.02 -26.27 -1.90
C PHE A 57 8.23 -26.95 -2.53
N THR A 58 8.26 -28.27 -2.48
CA THR A 58 9.18 -29.08 -3.30
C THR A 58 8.39 -29.62 -4.48
N LEU A 59 8.89 -29.38 -5.69
CA LEU A 59 8.25 -29.81 -6.93
C LEU A 59 8.81 -31.16 -7.40
N SER A 60 8.08 -31.81 -8.31
CA SER A 60 8.42 -33.09 -8.94
C SER A 60 9.74 -33.04 -9.72
N ASP A 61 10.08 -31.87 -10.24
CA ASP A 61 11.35 -31.60 -10.94
C ASP A 61 12.54 -31.29 -10.00
N GLY A 62 12.32 -31.31 -8.69
CA GLY A 62 13.34 -31.06 -7.67
C GLY A 62 13.54 -29.58 -7.31
N ARG A 63 12.82 -28.63 -7.93
CA ARG A 63 12.85 -27.22 -7.52
C ARG A 63 12.21 -27.04 -6.15
N VAL A 64 12.80 -26.14 -5.36
CA VAL A 64 12.21 -25.67 -4.10
C VAL A 64 11.75 -24.23 -4.29
N VAL A 65 10.47 -23.99 -4.06
CA VAL A 65 9.83 -22.68 -4.22
C VAL A 65 9.34 -22.20 -2.86
N LEU A 66 9.75 -20.99 -2.49
CA LEU A 66 9.30 -20.31 -1.28
C LEU A 66 8.35 -19.16 -1.70
N GLY A 67 7.15 -19.12 -1.15
CA GLY A 67 6.21 -18.05 -1.46
C GLY A 67 4.93 -18.07 -0.64
N GLU A 68 4.13 -17.02 -0.80
CA GLU A 68 2.80 -16.89 -0.22
C GLU A 68 1.75 -17.40 -1.22
N ILE A 69 0.74 -18.14 -0.75
CA ILE A 69 -0.33 -18.63 -1.63
C ILE A 69 -1.30 -17.46 -1.90
N HIS A 70 -1.18 -16.84 -3.07
CA HIS A 70 -2.01 -15.70 -3.42
C HIS A 70 -3.39 -16.11 -3.93
N GLN A 71 -3.45 -17.15 -4.75
CA GLN A 71 -4.70 -17.65 -5.32
C GLN A 71 -4.61 -19.15 -5.57
N ARG A 72 -5.74 -19.83 -5.40
CA ARG A 72 -5.94 -21.21 -5.84
C ARG A 72 -7.04 -21.23 -6.91
N GLN A 73 -6.74 -21.80 -8.06
CA GLN A 73 -7.68 -21.95 -9.16
C GLN A 73 -8.00 -23.43 -9.36
N LEU A 74 -9.27 -23.79 -9.22
CA LEU A 74 -9.76 -25.15 -9.46
C LEU A 74 -10.58 -25.15 -10.74
N GLU A 75 -10.27 -26.05 -11.66
CA GLU A 75 -11.10 -26.25 -12.85
C GLU A 75 -12.39 -27.01 -12.49
N PRO A 76 -13.53 -26.71 -13.13
CA PRO A 76 -14.75 -27.46 -12.93
C PRO A 76 -14.51 -28.88 -13.47
N ASP A 77 -14.45 -29.87 -12.58
CA ASP A 77 -14.17 -31.31 -12.83
C ASP A 77 -12.72 -31.78 -12.60
N ALA A 78 -11.82 -30.92 -12.11
CA ALA A 78 -10.47 -31.33 -11.71
C ALA A 78 -10.37 -31.67 -10.21
N GLU A 79 -9.68 -32.77 -9.88
CA GLU A 79 -9.34 -33.10 -8.48
C GLU A 79 -8.23 -32.22 -7.90
N SER A 80 -7.38 -31.66 -8.77
CA SER A 80 -6.24 -30.80 -8.45
C SER A 80 -6.34 -29.46 -9.18
N GLY A 81 -5.92 -28.39 -8.52
CA GLY A 81 -5.91 -27.04 -9.09
C GLY A 81 -4.52 -26.53 -9.44
N GLN A 82 -4.47 -25.25 -9.81
CA GLN A 82 -3.23 -24.48 -9.92
C GLN A 82 -3.13 -23.49 -8.76
N LEU A 83 -1.94 -23.36 -8.19
CA LEU A 83 -1.63 -22.34 -7.18
C LEU A 83 -0.85 -21.20 -7.81
N ASN A 84 -1.32 -19.98 -7.60
CA ASN A 84 -0.56 -18.77 -7.85
C ASN A 84 0.21 -18.41 -6.57
N LEU A 85 1.53 -18.53 -6.62
CA LEU A 85 2.41 -18.18 -5.52
C LEU A 85 3.03 -16.82 -5.74
N LYS A 86 2.96 -15.95 -4.73
CA LYS A 86 3.78 -14.75 -4.68
C LYS A 86 5.17 -15.15 -4.18
N VAL A 87 6.13 -15.24 -5.09
CA VAL A 87 7.49 -15.72 -4.82
C VAL A 87 8.45 -14.59 -4.44
N GLY A 88 8.13 -13.34 -4.81
CA GLY A 88 8.99 -12.19 -4.54
C GLY A 88 10.36 -12.28 -5.24
N ASN A 89 11.36 -11.59 -4.70
CA ASN A 89 12.75 -11.60 -5.18
C ASN A 89 12.86 -11.29 -6.68
N ARG A 90 12.08 -10.32 -7.18
CA ARG A 90 12.00 -9.98 -8.61
C ARG A 90 13.33 -9.63 -9.25
N ASP A 91 14.25 -9.07 -8.48
CA ASP A 91 15.62 -8.77 -8.91
C ASP A 91 16.46 -10.03 -9.18
N VAL A 92 16.10 -11.16 -8.59
CA VAL A 92 16.77 -12.45 -8.78
C VAL A 92 16.05 -13.31 -9.83
N THR A 93 14.73 -13.41 -9.71
CA THR A 93 13.91 -14.34 -10.52
C THR A 93 13.26 -13.69 -11.74
N GLY A 94 13.16 -12.36 -11.76
CA GLY A 94 12.39 -11.61 -12.75
C GLY A 94 10.86 -11.69 -12.58
N LEU A 95 10.36 -12.45 -11.60
CA LEU A 95 8.95 -12.78 -11.44
C LEU A 95 8.48 -12.47 -10.02
N ASP A 96 7.37 -11.75 -9.88
CA ASP A 96 6.70 -11.57 -8.58
C ASP A 96 5.78 -12.75 -8.23
N PHE A 97 5.24 -13.41 -9.27
CA PHE A 97 4.25 -14.47 -9.17
C PHE A 97 4.66 -15.69 -10.00
N LEU A 98 4.38 -16.88 -9.48
CA LEU A 98 4.63 -18.16 -10.12
C LEU A 98 3.40 -19.05 -10.00
N TRP A 99 2.88 -19.50 -11.14
CA TRP A 99 1.87 -20.55 -11.19
C TRP A 99 2.54 -21.92 -11.10
N ILE A 100 2.05 -22.76 -10.18
CA ILE A 100 2.44 -24.16 -10.06
C ILE A 100 1.20 -25.05 -10.11
N ASP A 101 1.33 -26.20 -10.75
CA ASP A 101 0.28 -27.22 -10.71
C ASP A 101 0.34 -27.95 -9.36
N GLU A 102 -0.81 -28.19 -8.72
CA GLU A 102 -0.84 -28.93 -7.46
C GLU A 102 -0.37 -30.38 -7.60
N THR A 103 -0.49 -30.97 -8.79
CA THR A 103 0.01 -32.34 -9.07
C THR A 103 1.53 -32.43 -9.11
N ASP A 104 2.21 -31.31 -9.38
CA ASP A 104 3.66 -31.23 -9.36
C ASP A 104 4.23 -31.09 -7.93
N ILE A 105 3.39 -30.87 -6.92
CA ILE A 105 3.84 -30.67 -5.55
C ILE A 105 4.11 -32.02 -4.88
N THR A 106 5.37 -32.30 -4.60
CA THR A 106 5.78 -33.50 -3.86
C THR A 106 5.78 -33.28 -2.35
N GLN A 107 6.06 -32.04 -1.90
CA GLN A 107 6.05 -31.69 -0.48
C GLN A 107 5.62 -30.24 -0.26
N ARG A 108 4.84 -30.03 0.80
CA ARG A 108 4.47 -28.71 1.32
C ARG A 108 4.89 -28.58 2.79
N ARG A 109 5.61 -27.52 3.15
CA ARG A 109 6.09 -27.28 4.52
C ARG A 109 6.01 -25.79 4.89
N ARG A 110 5.78 -25.51 6.18
CA ARG A 110 6.06 -24.20 6.77
C ARG A 110 7.57 -24.04 6.99
N PRO A 111 8.23 -23.07 6.33
CA PRO A 111 9.67 -22.90 6.42
C PRO A 111 10.08 -22.38 7.80
N GLY A 112 11.02 -23.07 8.45
CA GLY A 112 11.66 -22.55 9.66
C GLY A 112 12.62 -21.41 9.32
N GLY A 113 12.55 -20.31 10.08
CA GLY A 113 13.46 -19.17 9.97
C GLY A 113 13.36 -18.37 8.67
N ALA A 114 12.29 -18.56 7.88
CA ALA A 114 12.04 -17.71 6.72
C ALA A 114 11.34 -16.42 7.14
N THR A 115 11.71 -15.34 6.48
CA THR A 115 11.25 -13.98 6.76
C THR A 115 10.90 -13.29 5.45
N VAL A 116 9.84 -12.49 5.50
CA VAL A 116 9.48 -11.55 4.43
C VAL A 116 10.08 -10.19 4.77
N PHE A 117 10.82 -9.63 3.83
CA PHE A 117 11.32 -8.25 3.89
C PHE A 117 10.64 -7.42 2.83
N GLU A 118 9.96 -6.36 3.23
CA GLU A 118 9.56 -5.32 2.28
C GLU A 118 10.78 -4.48 1.92
N ARG A 119 11.14 -4.46 0.64
CA ARG A 119 12.25 -3.65 0.15
C ARG A 119 11.73 -2.36 -0.46
N LEU A 120 12.62 -1.37 -0.49
CA LEU A 120 12.39 -0.06 -1.06
C LEU A 120 12.21 -0.11 -2.58
N GLU A 121 12.84 -1.09 -3.21
CA GLU A 121 12.78 -1.34 -4.65
C GLU A 121 12.51 -2.83 -4.87
N TRP A 122 11.83 -3.17 -5.96
CA TRP A 122 11.59 -4.55 -6.39
C TRP A 122 10.72 -5.41 -5.46
N GLY A 123 9.96 -4.77 -4.56
CA GLY A 123 8.91 -5.42 -3.76
C GLY A 123 9.43 -6.31 -2.63
N ASN A 124 8.69 -7.38 -2.33
CA ASN A 124 9.01 -8.27 -1.21
C ASN A 124 10.23 -9.16 -1.54
N PHE A 125 11.06 -9.37 -0.53
CA PHE A 125 12.06 -10.41 -0.50
C PHE A 125 11.62 -11.53 0.45
N HIS A 126 11.63 -12.77 -0.03
CA HIS A 126 11.36 -13.98 0.73
C HIS A 126 12.66 -14.77 0.86
N GLY A 127 13.06 -15.07 2.09
CA GLY A 127 14.29 -15.83 2.33
C GLY A 127 14.60 -16.01 3.80
N ARG A 128 15.84 -16.39 4.10
CA ARG A 128 16.33 -16.57 5.47
C ARG A 128 17.46 -15.58 5.72
N MET A 129 17.50 -15.01 6.92
CA MET A 129 18.64 -14.20 7.34
C MET A 129 19.83 -15.12 7.62
N VAL A 130 20.95 -14.87 6.95
CA VAL A 130 22.19 -15.66 7.13
C VAL A 130 23.24 -14.83 7.84
N GLU A 131 23.44 -13.60 7.41
CA GLU A 131 24.41 -12.68 8.00
C GLU A 131 23.96 -11.24 7.80
N LEU A 132 24.41 -10.36 8.70
CA LEU A 132 24.26 -8.91 8.56
C LEU A 132 25.64 -8.29 8.34
N ARG A 133 25.78 -7.50 7.28
CA ARG A 133 27.05 -6.89 6.88
C ARG A 133 26.94 -5.39 6.67
N ARG A 134 28.06 -4.69 6.85
CA ARG A 134 28.26 -3.30 6.46
C ARG A 134 29.47 -3.22 5.55
N GLY A 135 29.23 -3.12 4.24
CA GLY A 135 30.30 -3.32 3.25
C GLY A 135 30.91 -4.71 3.45
N ASP A 136 32.22 -4.76 3.66
CA ASP A 136 32.93 -6.03 3.89
C ASP A 136 32.86 -6.55 5.32
N GLU A 137 32.49 -5.71 6.30
CA GLU A 137 32.45 -6.06 7.72
C GLU A 137 31.21 -6.90 8.06
N VAL A 138 31.41 -8.06 8.70
CA VAL A 138 30.32 -8.89 9.25
C VAL A 138 29.94 -8.38 10.63
N LEU A 139 28.73 -7.85 10.75
CA LEU A 139 28.17 -7.32 12.00
C LEU A 139 27.53 -8.42 12.85
N ALA A 140 26.93 -9.43 12.22
CA ALA A 140 26.34 -10.58 12.90
C ALA A 140 26.26 -11.79 11.97
N GLY A 141 26.53 -12.98 12.52
CA GLY A 141 26.34 -14.27 11.86
C GLY A 141 24.96 -14.88 12.11
N PRO A 142 24.71 -16.13 11.66
CA PRO A 142 23.39 -16.75 11.61
C PRO A 142 22.63 -16.75 12.95
N ASP A 143 23.32 -17.01 14.07
CA ASP A 143 22.67 -17.13 15.38
C ASP A 143 22.23 -15.79 15.99
N GLN A 144 22.77 -14.68 15.49
CA GLN A 144 22.59 -13.34 16.06
C GLN A 144 21.96 -12.35 15.08
N VAL A 145 21.79 -12.75 13.82
CA VAL A 145 21.39 -11.89 12.71
C VAL A 145 20.04 -11.22 12.96
N GLU A 146 19.06 -11.94 13.49
CA GLU A 146 17.72 -11.39 13.75
C GLU A 146 17.75 -10.30 14.82
N ALA A 147 18.47 -10.57 15.92
CA ALA A 147 18.61 -9.61 17.02
C ALA A 147 19.39 -8.36 16.60
N ALA A 148 20.47 -8.55 15.83
CA ALA A 148 21.26 -7.45 15.30
C ALA A 148 20.45 -6.61 14.30
N PHE A 149 19.67 -7.25 13.42
CA PHE A 149 18.77 -6.57 12.48
C PHE A 149 17.69 -5.79 13.22
N ALA A 150 17.02 -6.39 14.22
CA ALA A 150 15.98 -5.74 15.00
C ALA A 150 16.47 -4.46 15.68
N LYS A 151 17.75 -4.42 16.09
CA LYS A 151 18.37 -3.22 16.66
C LYS A 151 18.72 -2.18 15.59
N LEU A 152 19.28 -2.60 14.46
CA LEU A 152 19.77 -1.69 13.41
C LEU A 152 18.65 -1.11 12.54
N HIS A 153 17.58 -1.88 12.30
CA HIS A 153 16.53 -1.53 11.36
C HIS A 153 15.83 -0.19 11.68
N PRO A 154 15.44 0.11 12.94
CA PRO A 154 14.83 1.40 13.27
C PRO A 154 15.78 2.59 13.03
N GLU A 155 17.07 2.43 13.33
CA GLU A 155 18.08 3.48 13.06
C GLU A 155 18.16 3.78 11.56
N LYS A 156 18.14 2.74 10.72
CA LYS A 156 18.17 2.90 9.25
C LYS A 156 16.88 3.43 8.66
N ARG A 157 15.73 3.14 9.28
CA ARG A 157 14.45 3.78 8.95
C ARG A 157 14.51 5.29 9.22
N ALA A 158 15.02 5.70 10.37
CA ALA A 158 15.18 7.12 10.72
C ALA A 158 16.20 7.84 9.82
N ASP A 159 17.31 7.19 9.47
CA ASP A 159 18.26 7.71 8.47
C ASP A 159 17.56 7.99 7.14
N ARG A 160 16.68 7.08 6.70
CA ARG A 160 15.94 7.23 5.45
C ARG A 160 14.92 8.37 5.50
N GLU A 161 14.19 8.51 6.59
CA GLU A 161 13.24 9.62 6.76
C GLU A 161 13.95 10.97 6.65
N ARG A 162 15.10 11.12 7.32
CA ARG A 162 15.93 12.33 7.19
C ARG A 162 16.40 12.60 5.76
N LEU A 163 16.74 11.54 5.02
CA LEU A 163 17.14 11.69 3.62
C LEU A 163 15.98 12.18 2.76
N ILE A 164 14.77 11.63 2.96
CA ILE A 164 13.57 12.04 2.22
C ILE A 164 13.22 13.50 2.52
N ASP A 165 13.31 13.92 3.79
CA ASP A 165 13.06 15.30 4.20
C ASP A 165 14.06 16.26 3.54
N PHE A 166 15.33 15.88 3.47
CA PHE A 166 16.37 16.65 2.79
C PHE A 166 16.14 16.74 1.27
N GLU A 167 15.74 15.64 0.64
CA GLU A 167 15.42 15.58 -0.80
C GLU A 167 14.25 16.50 -1.17
N HIS A 168 13.19 16.53 -0.36
CA HIS A 168 12.02 17.38 -0.65
C HIS A 168 12.17 18.82 -0.17
N GLY A 169 12.95 19.07 0.88
CA GLY A 169 13.21 20.40 1.42
C GLY A 169 14.27 21.13 0.60
N GLU A 170 15.53 21.00 1.01
CA GLU A 170 16.64 21.80 0.46
C GLU A 170 16.85 21.60 -1.04
N ILE A 171 16.83 20.34 -1.51
CA ILE A 171 17.00 20.04 -2.94
C ILE A 171 15.76 20.50 -3.72
N GLY A 172 14.56 20.34 -3.15
CA GLY A 172 13.30 20.79 -3.74
C GLY A 172 13.29 22.29 -3.99
N GLU A 173 13.67 23.09 -3.00
CA GLU A 173 13.75 24.56 -3.12
C GLU A 173 14.72 25.00 -4.22
N VAL A 174 15.88 24.34 -4.32
CA VAL A 174 16.85 24.62 -5.40
C VAL A 174 16.27 24.25 -6.75
N ASN A 175 15.56 23.12 -6.86
CA ASN A 175 14.92 22.70 -8.10
C ASN A 175 13.82 23.67 -8.54
N ASP A 176 13.02 24.17 -7.60
CA ASP A 176 11.99 25.18 -7.88
C ASP A 176 12.61 26.48 -8.40
N ALA A 177 13.70 26.95 -7.77
CA ALA A 177 14.43 28.13 -8.24
C ALA A 177 15.02 27.93 -9.65
N ILE A 178 15.57 26.74 -9.94
CA ILE A 178 16.06 26.40 -11.28
C ILE A 178 14.92 26.41 -12.30
N GLU A 179 13.77 25.83 -11.97
CA GLU A 179 12.62 25.79 -12.88
C GLU A 179 12.03 27.19 -13.10
N GLU A 180 12.00 28.06 -12.08
CA GLU A 180 11.57 29.45 -12.23
C GLU A 180 12.47 30.21 -13.22
N LEU A 181 13.79 30.09 -13.08
CA LEU A 181 14.76 30.67 -14.02
C LEU A 181 14.60 30.09 -15.43
N ARG A 182 14.33 28.79 -15.55
CA ARG A 182 14.09 28.12 -16.85
C ARG A 182 12.83 28.65 -17.53
N LEU A 183 11.75 28.82 -16.77
CA LEU A 183 10.48 29.37 -17.27
C LEU A 183 10.63 30.83 -17.66
N GLU A 184 11.37 31.63 -16.89
CA GLU A 184 11.63 33.03 -17.23
C GLU A 184 12.44 33.17 -18.52
N ARG A 185 13.49 32.36 -18.67
CA ARG A 185 14.25 32.26 -19.93
C ARG A 185 13.33 31.88 -21.09
N ARG A 186 12.44 30.90 -20.90
CA ARG A 186 11.49 30.48 -21.93
C ARG A 186 10.48 31.58 -22.31
N ARG A 187 10.04 32.39 -21.35
CA ARG A 187 9.17 33.56 -21.64
C ARG A 187 9.89 34.60 -22.48
N ILE A 188 11.18 34.86 -22.22
CA ILE A 188 11.98 35.80 -23.02
C ILE A 188 12.11 35.30 -24.47
N GLU A 189 12.37 34.00 -24.66
CA GLU A 189 12.46 33.38 -26.00
C GLU A 189 11.15 33.52 -26.80
N LEU A 190 10.00 33.30 -26.13
CA LEU A 190 8.68 33.34 -26.78
C LEU A 190 8.16 34.76 -27.04
N ALA A 191 8.71 35.77 -26.36
CA ALA A 191 8.26 37.16 -26.49
C ALA A 191 8.76 37.87 -27.76
N GLU A 192 9.56 37.19 -28.60
CA GLU A 192 10.12 37.73 -29.87
C GLU A 192 10.77 39.13 -29.72
N LEU A 193 11.45 39.35 -28.59
CA LEU A 193 12.07 40.64 -28.28
C LEU A 193 13.25 40.95 -29.24
N PRO A 194 13.57 42.24 -29.49
CA PRO A 194 14.77 42.62 -30.20
C PRO A 194 16.02 41.98 -29.57
N ALA A 195 16.95 41.47 -30.39
CA ALA A 195 18.08 40.65 -29.93
C ALA A 195 18.92 41.31 -28.82
N ALA A 196 19.09 42.63 -28.87
CA ALA A 196 19.81 43.38 -27.85
C ALA A 196 19.09 43.42 -26.49
N GLU A 197 17.76 43.42 -26.49
CA GLU A 197 16.95 43.41 -25.27
C GLU A 197 16.83 42.00 -24.68
N ALA A 198 16.64 40.98 -25.53
CA ALA A 198 16.69 39.58 -25.09
C ALA A 198 18.03 39.23 -24.44
N ALA A 199 19.16 39.64 -25.03
CA ALA A 199 20.49 39.41 -24.47
C ALA A 199 20.69 40.07 -23.10
N ARG A 200 20.20 41.30 -22.90
CA ARG A 200 20.26 42.01 -21.60
C ARG A 200 19.41 41.36 -20.52
N ARG A 201 18.28 40.73 -20.88
CA ARG A 201 17.42 40.04 -19.92
C ARG A 201 17.99 38.67 -19.55
N ASN A 202 18.50 37.92 -20.52
CA ASN A 202 19.18 36.64 -20.25
C ASN A 202 20.42 36.81 -19.38
N ALA A 203 21.23 37.84 -19.61
CA ALA A 203 22.42 38.12 -18.79
C ALA A 203 22.11 38.52 -17.33
N ARG A 204 20.84 38.76 -16.98
CA ARG A 204 20.41 38.98 -15.58
C ARG A 204 19.95 37.68 -14.89
N LEU A 205 19.75 36.61 -15.66
CA LEU A 205 19.35 35.28 -15.18
C LEU A 205 20.54 34.33 -15.01
N ASP A 206 21.73 34.73 -15.47
CA ASP A 206 23.02 34.05 -15.26
C ASP A 206 23.72 34.62 -14.02
#